data_AF-A0A2T2QZK1-F1
#
_entry.id   AF-A0A2T2QZK1-F1
#
_cell.length_a   1.000
_cell.length_b   1.000
_cell.length_c   1.000
_cell.angle_alpha   90.00
_cell.angle_beta   90.00
_cell.angle_gamma   90.00
#
_symmetry.space_group_name_H-M   'P 1'
#
loop_
_entity.id
_entity.type
_entity.pdbx_description
1 polymer ?
#
loop_
_entity_poly.entity_id
_entity_poly.type
_entity_poly.pdbx_seq_one_letter_code
_entity_poly.pdbx_strand_id
1 'polypeptide(L)'
;MIAGVGGEGHPGSFLTDTLMLVEIDNKNESINFISIPRDLLVYTEDGYYRKINSVYTTAYDKHQNQHRALGRLKREVQEITGLSINHYARVNFQGFKELINTLGGVTVDVKETINDPYYPDGNRGYDPFSIEKGEHTLQGERALKYARTRYTSDQGDFDRALRQQQVLKQIRHKLSDLHGVWDANKILNLARTAKQNLKTDLSLNTIQRLYKVYSQMDGYDTNSFVIGRNPDQSALKQDKRTFGGERGFVLVPRAGEENYWEIHEKIQHMDALNAYERRRSGVKNEQATVSMYSSLSEDDTEKLQSLFDSYGMNVTLEGDVPSRLNTNENYLYAASQNTNPVPNTRAYLKERFDISSVLQKREKEQSENGDSGPELGTLERRQQNTRSVSSESTRTPRVPSAHAQGTEEIILYINRNPFQR
;
A
#
# COMPACT_ATOMS: atom_id res chain seq x y z
N MET A 1 14.81 -8.41 2.25
CA MET A 1 13.70 -9.06 2.99
C MET A 1 14.22 -9.70 4.26
N ILE A 2 13.56 -9.46 5.39
CA ILE A 2 13.81 -10.11 6.67
C ILE A 2 12.60 -10.97 7.02
N ALA A 3 12.86 -12.24 7.37
CA ALA A 3 11.86 -13.20 7.80
C ALA A 3 12.19 -13.73 9.21
N GLY A 4 11.32 -13.51 10.18
CA GLY A 4 11.48 -14.02 11.54
C GLY A 4 10.67 -15.29 11.76
N VAL A 5 11.29 -16.34 12.30
CA VAL A 5 10.62 -17.62 12.64
C VAL A 5 10.87 -18.00 14.10
N GLY A 6 10.08 -18.93 14.64
CA GLY A 6 10.31 -19.47 15.98
C GLY A 6 11.64 -20.23 16.10
N GLY A 7 11.90 -21.14 15.15
CA GLY A 7 12.96 -22.14 15.24
C GLY A 7 12.45 -23.49 15.75
N GLU A 8 13.29 -24.54 15.63
CA GLU A 8 12.97 -25.88 16.10
C GLU A 8 12.62 -25.90 17.59
N GLY A 9 11.67 -26.76 17.98
CA GLY A 9 11.21 -26.86 19.37
C GLY A 9 10.11 -25.85 19.76
N HIS A 10 9.69 -24.96 18.86
CA HIS A 10 8.58 -24.02 19.10
C HIS A 10 7.31 -24.41 18.31
N PRO A 11 6.10 -24.27 18.86
CA PRO A 11 4.87 -24.44 18.09
C PRO A 11 4.85 -23.52 16.85
N GLY A 12 4.59 -24.09 15.67
CA GLY A 12 4.69 -23.33 14.41
C GLY A 12 6.12 -22.91 14.08
N SER A 13 7.12 -23.76 14.40
CA SER A 13 8.57 -23.51 14.34
C SER A 13 9.06 -22.69 13.15
N PHE A 14 8.45 -22.89 11.98
CA PHE A 14 8.88 -22.27 10.74
C PHE A 14 7.93 -21.21 10.18
N LEU A 15 6.80 -20.93 10.83
CA LEU A 15 5.92 -19.84 10.41
C LEU A 15 6.69 -18.51 10.47
N THR A 16 6.62 -17.74 9.39
CA THR A 16 7.29 -16.44 9.30
C THR A 16 6.39 -15.35 9.88
N ASP A 17 6.34 -15.28 11.21
CA ASP A 17 5.51 -14.33 11.96
C ASP A 17 6.02 -12.87 11.87
N THR A 18 7.26 -12.69 11.42
CA THR A 18 7.81 -11.39 10.99
C THR A 18 8.16 -11.47 9.51
N LEU A 19 7.59 -10.57 8.72
CA LEU A 19 7.97 -10.33 7.34
C LEU A 19 8.14 -8.83 7.13
N MET A 20 9.36 -8.43 6.76
CA MET A 20 9.70 -7.02 6.61
C MET A 20 10.65 -6.81 5.43
N LEU A 21 10.46 -5.74 4.69
CA LEU A 21 11.45 -5.21 3.76
C LEU A 21 12.22 -4.09 4.43
N VAL A 22 13.52 -4.09 4.16
CA VAL A 22 14.40 -2.95 4.40
C VAL A 22 14.83 -2.51 3.02
N GLU A 23 14.32 -1.37 2.59
CA GLU A 23 14.68 -0.75 1.33
C GLU A 23 15.62 0.42 1.63
N ILE A 24 16.70 0.50 0.84
CA ILE A 24 17.67 1.58 0.90
C ILE A 24 17.45 2.40 -0.38
N ASP A 25 16.89 3.58 -0.22
CA ASP A 25 16.64 4.50 -1.32
C ASP A 25 17.71 5.60 -1.31
N ASN A 26 18.74 5.42 -2.14
CA ASN A 26 19.81 6.39 -2.29
C ASN A 26 19.39 7.65 -3.04
N LYS A 27 18.28 7.62 -3.79
CA LYS A 27 17.81 8.79 -4.54
C LYS A 27 17.16 9.79 -3.59
N ASN A 28 16.39 9.28 -2.64
CA ASN A 28 15.66 10.08 -1.64
C ASN A 28 16.36 10.10 -0.27
N GLU A 29 17.60 9.61 -0.18
CA GLU A 29 18.39 9.53 1.05
C GLU A 29 17.61 8.95 2.23
N SER A 30 16.91 7.82 2.01
CA SER A 30 16.05 7.21 3.03
C SER A 30 16.22 5.70 3.16
N ILE A 31 15.90 5.21 4.36
CA ILE A 31 15.82 3.78 4.69
C ILE A 31 14.39 3.48 5.12
N ASN A 32 13.74 2.61 4.36
CA ASN A 32 12.33 2.32 4.44
C ASN A 32 12.12 0.93 5.05
N PHE A 33 11.43 0.88 6.20
CA PHE A 33 11.02 -0.37 6.83
C PHE A 33 9.55 -0.65 6.51
N ILE A 34 9.30 -1.68 5.70
CA ILE A 34 7.95 -2.04 5.23
C ILE A 34 7.56 -3.39 5.82
N SER A 35 6.65 -3.41 6.78
CA SER A 35 6.14 -4.64 7.40
C SER A 35 4.94 -5.19 6.65
N ILE A 36 4.95 -6.49 6.43
CA ILE A 36 3.86 -7.24 5.79
C ILE A 36 3.13 -8.05 6.86
N PRO A 37 1.82 -7.86 7.03
CA PRO A 37 1.05 -8.64 7.99
C PRO A 37 1.12 -10.13 7.69
N ARG A 38 1.46 -10.90 8.70
CA ARG A 38 1.62 -12.36 8.63
C ARG A 38 0.33 -13.10 8.22
N ASP A 39 -0.82 -12.48 8.47
CA ASP A 39 -2.17 -13.02 8.21
C ASP A 39 -2.71 -12.61 6.82
N LEU A 40 -1.90 -11.94 5.99
CA LEU A 40 -2.26 -11.60 4.60
C LEU A 40 -2.50 -12.88 3.79
N LEU A 41 -3.64 -12.94 3.10
CA LEU A 41 -4.02 -14.04 2.22
C LEU A 41 -3.29 -13.90 0.88
N VAL A 42 -2.69 -15.00 0.44
CA VAL A 42 -1.99 -15.13 -0.84
C VAL A 42 -2.44 -16.40 -1.55
N TYR A 43 -2.48 -16.36 -2.87
CA TYR A 43 -2.68 -17.52 -3.72
C TYR A 43 -1.31 -18.04 -4.14
N THR A 44 -0.94 -19.24 -3.69
CA THR A 44 0.41 -19.76 -3.95
C THR A 44 0.45 -20.60 -5.23
N GLU A 45 1.62 -20.67 -5.87
CA GLU A 45 1.86 -21.45 -7.11
C GLU A 45 1.42 -22.93 -7.06
N ASP A 46 1.19 -23.50 -5.88
CA ASP A 46 0.64 -24.85 -5.70
C ASP A 46 -0.90 -24.91 -5.83
N GLY A 47 -1.56 -23.79 -6.14
CA GLY A 47 -2.99 -23.69 -6.43
C GLY A 47 -3.87 -23.45 -5.20
N TYR A 48 -3.30 -23.04 -4.07
CA TYR A 48 -4.02 -22.91 -2.81
C TYR A 48 -3.93 -21.51 -2.21
N TYR A 49 -5.05 -21.05 -1.64
CA TYR A 49 -5.05 -19.89 -0.76
C TYR A 49 -4.46 -20.22 0.61
N ARG A 50 -3.55 -19.37 1.08
CA ARG A 50 -2.85 -19.54 2.35
C ARG A 50 -2.56 -18.18 3.00
N LYS A 51 -2.34 -18.18 4.31
CA LYS A 51 -1.70 -17.03 4.97
C LYS A 51 -0.24 -16.97 4.56
N ILE A 52 0.28 -15.77 4.29
CA ILE A 52 1.64 -15.56 3.83
C ILE A 52 2.68 -16.14 4.81
N ASN A 53 2.41 -16.13 6.11
CA ASN A 53 3.34 -16.69 7.10
C ASN A 53 3.56 -18.20 7.01
N SER A 54 2.68 -18.90 6.29
CA SER A 54 2.79 -20.34 6.05
C SER A 54 3.58 -20.69 4.78
N VAL A 55 3.79 -19.73 3.86
CA VAL A 55 4.41 -19.97 2.55
C VAL A 55 5.80 -20.58 2.68
N TYR A 56 6.62 -20.05 3.59
CA TYR A 56 7.96 -20.61 3.82
C TYR A 56 7.87 -22.04 4.36
N THR A 57 7.06 -22.29 5.38
CA THR A 57 6.93 -23.61 6.01
C THR A 57 6.44 -24.65 5.01
N THR A 58 5.37 -24.36 4.27
CA THR A 58 4.78 -25.31 3.31
C THR A 58 5.75 -25.64 2.17
N ALA A 59 6.48 -24.64 1.68
CA ALA A 59 7.52 -24.83 0.69
C ALA A 59 8.71 -25.63 1.22
N TYR A 60 9.09 -25.38 2.47
CA TYR A 60 10.17 -26.08 3.14
C TYR A 60 9.81 -27.56 3.36
N ASP A 61 8.62 -27.84 3.89
CA ASP A 61 8.16 -29.20 4.17
C ASP A 61 8.11 -30.06 2.89
N LYS A 62 7.65 -29.47 1.78
CA LYS A 62 7.55 -30.15 0.47
C LYS A 62 8.90 -30.47 -0.17
N HIS A 63 9.90 -29.62 0.03
CA HIS A 63 11.15 -29.67 -0.73
C HIS A 63 12.40 -29.92 0.11
N GLN A 64 12.29 -29.84 1.44
CA GLN A 64 13.38 -29.90 2.40
C GLN A 64 14.57 -28.99 2.02
N ASN A 65 14.25 -27.85 1.40
CA ASN A 65 15.24 -26.93 0.84
C ASN A 65 14.90 -25.48 1.21
N GLN A 66 15.70 -24.90 2.10
CA GLN A 66 15.48 -23.54 2.63
C GLN A 66 15.63 -22.46 1.56
N HIS A 67 16.57 -22.61 0.62
CA HIS A 67 16.77 -21.62 -0.45
C HIS A 67 15.56 -21.57 -1.37
N ARG A 68 15.02 -22.74 -1.76
CA ARG A 68 13.79 -22.83 -2.56
C ARG A 68 12.58 -22.27 -1.81
N ALA A 69 12.46 -22.55 -0.52
CA ALA A 69 11.37 -22.03 0.31
C ALA A 69 11.42 -20.51 0.48
N LEU A 70 12.61 -19.94 0.75
CA LEU A 70 12.80 -18.50 0.83
C LEU A 70 12.64 -17.83 -0.55
N GLY A 71 13.04 -18.50 -1.62
CA GLY A 71 12.78 -18.05 -2.99
C GLY A 71 11.30 -17.95 -3.33
N ARG A 72 10.46 -18.89 -2.85
CA ARG A 72 8.99 -18.81 -2.99
C ARG A 72 8.42 -17.64 -2.20
N LEU A 73 8.71 -17.57 -0.89
CA LEU A 73 8.27 -16.46 -0.04
C LEU A 73 8.70 -15.09 -0.59
N LYS A 74 9.94 -15.00 -1.11
CA LYS A 74 10.46 -13.80 -1.77
C LYS A 74 9.57 -13.38 -2.95
N ARG A 75 9.15 -14.32 -3.81
CA ARG A 75 8.28 -14.00 -4.96
C ARG A 75 6.92 -13.45 -4.51
N GLU A 76 6.28 -14.09 -3.53
CA GLU A 76 5.02 -13.58 -2.95
C GLU A 76 5.18 -12.16 -2.44
N VAL A 77 6.27 -11.89 -1.70
CA VAL A 77 6.54 -10.54 -1.18
C VAL A 77 6.80 -9.53 -2.31
N GLN A 78 7.51 -9.91 -3.36
CA GLN A 78 7.71 -9.04 -4.53
C GLN A 78 6.38 -8.71 -5.21
N GLU A 79 5.47 -9.67 -5.29
CA GLU A 79 4.15 -9.48 -5.87
C GLU A 79 3.27 -8.54 -5.04
N ILE A 80 3.25 -8.74 -3.72
CA ILE A 80 2.50 -7.89 -2.80
C ILE A 80 3.01 -6.44 -2.79
N THR A 81 4.32 -6.25 -2.87
CA THR A 81 4.94 -4.94 -2.66
C THR A 81 5.27 -4.20 -3.94
N GLY A 82 5.37 -4.90 -5.07
CA GLY A 82 5.86 -4.34 -6.33
C GLY A 82 7.37 -4.05 -6.32
N LEU A 83 8.08 -4.33 -5.22
CA LEU A 83 9.50 -4.05 -5.07
C LEU A 83 10.35 -5.25 -5.51
N SER A 84 11.46 -4.97 -6.19
CA SER A 84 12.48 -5.99 -6.43
C SER A 84 13.25 -6.30 -5.15
N ILE A 85 13.39 -7.57 -4.78
CA ILE A 85 14.13 -7.96 -3.58
C ILE A 85 15.51 -8.48 -4.00
N ASN A 86 16.58 -7.82 -3.55
CA ASN A 86 17.94 -8.27 -3.86
C ASN A 86 18.36 -9.45 -2.99
N HIS A 87 18.12 -9.34 -1.67
CA HIS A 87 18.61 -10.27 -0.67
C HIS A 87 17.57 -10.61 0.38
N TYR A 88 17.76 -11.76 1.04
CA TYR A 88 16.94 -12.17 2.17
C TYR A 88 17.76 -12.59 3.38
N ALA A 89 17.19 -12.42 4.57
CA ALA A 89 17.71 -12.92 5.84
C ALA A 89 16.57 -13.54 6.65
N ARG A 90 16.70 -14.81 7.03
CA ARG A 90 15.77 -15.51 7.91
C ARG A 90 16.42 -15.77 9.25
N VAL A 91 15.83 -15.25 10.31
CA VAL A 91 16.37 -15.30 11.69
C VAL A 91 15.38 -16.04 12.59
N ASN A 92 15.86 -16.97 13.41
CA ASN A 92 15.04 -17.60 14.45
C ASN A 92 15.15 -16.84 15.80
N PHE A 93 14.37 -17.24 16.81
CA PHE A 93 14.42 -16.62 18.13
C PHE A 93 15.81 -16.65 18.77
N GLN A 94 16.54 -17.76 18.63
CA GLN A 94 17.88 -17.88 19.22
C GLN A 94 18.87 -16.89 18.58
N GLY A 95 18.89 -16.79 17.25
CA GLY A 95 19.77 -15.85 16.54
C GLY A 95 19.43 -14.39 16.83
N PHE A 96 18.14 -14.08 16.99
CA PHE A 96 17.72 -12.76 17.44
C PHE A 96 18.28 -12.43 18.83
N LYS A 97 18.15 -13.34 19.80
CA LYS A 97 18.67 -13.12 21.17
C LYS A 97 20.19 -12.96 21.20
N GLU A 98 20.90 -13.82 20.48
CA GLU A 98 22.36 -13.77 20.34
C GLU A 98 22.84 -12.45 19.73
N LEU A 99 22.17 -11.98 18.66
CA LEU A 99 22.47 -10.70 18.04
C LEU A 99 22.33 -9.54 19.03
N ILE A 100 21.19 -9.45 19.72
CA ILE A 100 20.92 -8.37 20.68
C ILE A 100 21.94 -8.39 21.83
N ASN A 101 22.22 -9.56 22.39
CA ASN A 101 23.19 -9.69 23.48
C ASN A 101 24.62 -9.31 23.03
N THR A 102 25.00 -9.69 21.81
CA THR A 102 26.32 -9.33 21.25
C THR A 102 26.48 -7.81 21.09
N LEU A 103 25.39 -7.12 20.80
CA LEU A 103 25.35 -5.65 20.71
C LEU A 103 25.28 -4.97 22.10
N GLY A 104 25.25 -5.74 23.19
CA GLY A 104 25.09 -5.23 24.56
C GLY A 104 23.66 -4.82 24.91
N GLY A 105 22.68 -5.23 24.10
CA GLY A 105 21.27 -4.85 24.22
C GLY A 105 20.86 -3.74 23.25
N VAL A 106 19.56 -3.46 23.18
CA VAL A 106 18.96 -2.39 22.37
C VAL A 106 18.14 -1.44 23.24
N THR A 107 18.26 -0.15 23.00
CA THR A 107 17.53 0.87 23.76
C THR A 107 16.25 1.22 23.01
N VAL A 108 15.08 0.89 23.58
CA VAL A 108 13.77 1.16 22.97
C VAL A 108 13.00 2.18 23.79
N ASP A 109 12.20 3.00 23.10
CA ASP A 109 11.25 3.93 23.73
C ASP A 109 9.85 3.32 23.69
N VAL A 110 9.41 2.82 24.84
CA VAL A 110 8.12 2.16 25.03
C VAL A 110 7.03 3.22 25.18
N LYS A 111 6.15 3.30 24.19
CA LYS A 111 5.12 4.37 24.10
C LYS A 111 3.99 4.23 25.12
N GLU A 112 3.69 3.01 25.53
CA GLU A 112 2.64 2.67 26.49
C GLU A 112 3.08 1.49 27.35
N THR A 113 2.68 1.47 28.63
CA THR A 113 2.96 0.34 29.52
C THR A 113 2.30 -0.91 28.96
N ILE A 114 3.09 -1.98 28.80
CA ILE A 114 2.61 -3.28 28.35
C ILE A 114 2.60 -4.20 29.55
N ASN A 115 1.48 -4.86 29.79
CA ASN A 115 1.34 -5.93 30.78
C ASN A 115 0.63 -7.11 30.13
N ASP A 116 1.40 -8.10 29.69
CA ASP A 116 0.95 -9.30 28.99
C ASP A 116 1.00 -10.52 29.94
N PRO A 117 -0.06 -10.79 30.71
CA PRO A 117 -0.09 -11.93 31.63
C PRO A 117 -0.18 -13.29 30.91
N TYR A 118 -0.50 -13.28 29.61
CA TYR A 118 -0.71 -14.48 28.81
C TYR A 118 0.38 -14.69 27.76
N TYR A 119 1.53 -14.05 27.94
CA TYR A 119 2.67 -14.23 27.05
C TYR A 119 3.08 -15.72 27.06
N PRO A 120 3.21 -16.40 25.91
CA PRO A 120 3.40 -17.85 25.87
C PRO A 120 4.84 -18.23 26.25
N ASP A 121 4.99 -19.23 27.13
CA ASP A 121 6.29 -19.81 27.51
C ASP A 121 6.88 -20.74 26.44
N GLY A 122 6.10 -21.08 25.41
CA GLY A 122 6.47 -22.01 24.35
C GLY A 122 6.10 -23.48 24.61
N ASN A 123 5.61 -23.81 25.81
CA ASN A 123 5.29 -25.15 26.29
C ASN A 123 3.85 -25.24 26.85
N ARG A 124 2.90 -24.56 26.21
CA ARG A 124 1.47 -24.47 26.59
C ARG A 124 1.22 -23.83 27.97
N GLY A 125 2.19 -23.12 28.53
CA GLY A 125 2.07 -22.29 29.71
C GLY A 125 2.24 -20.80 29.40
N TYR A 126 2.33 -20.00 30.45
CA TYR A 126 2.50 -18.55 30.37
C TYR A 126 3.78 -18.12 31.08
N ASP A 127 4.47 -17.16 30.48
CA ASP A 127 5.66 -16.49 30.99
C ASP A 127 5.43 -14.97 30.92
N PRO A 128 4.64 -14.41 31.87
CA PRO A 128 4.15 -13.05 31.83
C PRO A 128 5.23 -12.01 31.49
N PHE A 129 4.85 -11.01 30.71
CA PHE A 129 5.74 -9.94 30.30
C PHE A 129 5.18 -8.58 30.71
N SER A 130 5.97 -7.81 31.45
CA SER A 130 5.64 -6.43 31.78
C SER A 130 6.82 -5.49 31.52
N ILE A 131 6.49 -4.31 30.99
CA ILE A 131 7.41 -3.21 30.74
C ILE A 131 6.64 -1.88 30.83
N GLU A 132 7.19 -0.94 31.58
CA GLU A 132 6.59 0.39 31.76
C GLU A 132 6.83 1.26 30.51
N LYS A 133 6.02 2.32 30.39
CA LYS A 133 6.26 3.39 29.42
C LYS A 133 7.59 4.09 29.72
N GLY A 134 8.42 4.32 28.70
CA GLY A 134 9.68 5.03 28.82
C GLY A 134 10.83 4.36 28.07
N GLU A 135 12.03 4.87 28.27
CA GLU A 135 13.23 4.33 27.65
C GLU A 135 13.77 3.13 28.43
N HIS A 136 14.02 2.02 27.74
CA HIS A 136 14.55 0.79 28.32
C HIS A 136 15.63 0.18 27.44
N THR A 137 16.75 -0.21 28.05
CA THR A 137 17.74 -1.07 27.38
C THR A 137 17.38 -2.54 27.60
N LEU A 138 17.03 -3.23 26.51
CA LEU A 138 16.58 -4.61 26.51
C LEU A 138 17.68 -5.56 26.03
N GLN A 139 17.99 -6.54 26.88
CA GLN A 139 18.79 -7.71 26.50
C GLN A 139 17.94 -8.71 25.71
N GLY A 140 18.58 -9.68 25.04
CA GLY A 140 17.98 -10.54 24.03
C GLY A 140 16.64 -11.16 24.40
N GLU A 141 16.50 -11.74 25.59
CA GLU A 141 15.24 -12.36 26.02
C GLU A 141 14.10 -11.33 26.17
N ARG A 142 14.35 -10.21 26.86
CA ARG A 142 13.35 -9.14 27.02
C ARG A 142 13.04 -8.44 25.69
N ALA A 143 14.04 -8.25 24.83
CA ALA A 143 13.85 -7.70 23.49
C ALA A 143 12.99 -8.62 22.62
N LEU A 144 13.15 -9.94 22.77
CA LEU A 144 12.35 -10.92 22.04
C LEU A 144 10.89 -10.87 22.52
N LYS A 145 10.65 -10.85 23.83
CA LYS A 145 9.30 -10.68 24.39
C LYS A 145 8.64 -9.40 23.90
N TYR A 146 9.38 -8.29 23.94
CA TYR A 146 8.93 -6.98 23.46
C TYR A 146 8.52 -7.02 21.97
N ALA A 147 9.34 -7.64 21.12
CA ALA A 147 9.07 -7.76 19.69
C ALA A 147 7.97 -8.78 19.33
N ARG A 148 7.54 -9.63 20.28
CA ARG A 148 6.55 -10.70 20.06
C ARG A 148 5.19 -10.44 20.68
N THR A 149 5.13 -9.75 21.81
CA THR A 149 3.86 -9.48 22.50
C THR A 149 2.88 -8.77 21.57
N ARG A 150 1.60 -9.11 21.72
CA ARG A 150 0.46 -8.52 20.99
C ARG A 150 -0.52 -7.84 21.93
N TYR A 151 -0.23 -7.86 23.22
CA TYR A 151 -1.12 -7.37 24.25
C TYR A 151 -1.01 -5.84 24.31
N THR A 152 -1.80 -5.18 23.47
CA THR A 152 -1.98 -3.72 23.41
C THR A 152 -3.48 -3.41 23.28
N SER A 153 -3.86 -2.13 23.37
CA SER A 153 -5.26 -1.73 23.48
C SER A 153 -6.12 -2.12 22.27
N ASP A 154 -5.64 -1.94 21.03
CA ASP A 154 -6.54 -1.97 19.85
C ASP A 154 -5.95 -2.60 18.57
N GLN A 155 -4.62 -2.63 18.38
CA GLN A 155 -3.98 -3.03 17.10
C GLN A 155 -2.81 -4.01 17.28
N GLY A 156 -2.99 -5.02 18.13
CA GLY A 156 -1.92 -5.91 18.62
C GLY A 156 -0.89 -6.43 17.59
N ASP A 157 -1.33 -6.86 16.39
CA ASP A 157 -0.40 -7.35 15.35
C ASP A 157 0.38 -6.21 14.66
N PHE A 158 -0.27 -5.07 14.43
CA PHE A 158 0.36 -3.88 13.84
C PHE A 158 1.30 -3.19 14.82
N ASP A 159 0.94 -3.12 16.11
CA ASP A 159 1.81 -2.57 17.14
C ASP A 159 3.03 -3.47 17.37
N ARG A 160 2.84 -4.79 17.27
CA ARG A 160 3.97 -5.73 17.22
C ARG A 160 4.89 -5.42 16.04
N ALA A 161 4.35 -5.20 14.84
CA ALA A 161 5.15 -4.85 13.66
C ALA A 161 5.94 -3.54 13.87
N LEU A 162 5.35 -2.52 14.51
CA LEU A 162 6.06 -1.28 14.85
C LEU A 162 7.18 -1.50 15.87
N ARG A 163 6.95 -2.31 16.92
CA ARG A 163 8.02 -2.69 17.87
C ARG A 163 9.16 -3.42 17.18
N GLN A 164 8.87 -4.31 16.23
CA GLN A 164 9.88 -5.00 15.43
C GLN A 164 10.70 -4.01 14.59
N GLN A 165 10.05 -3.02 13.98
CA GLN A 165 10.75 -1.95 13.25
C GLN A 165 11.61 -1.10 14.19
N GLN A 166 11.09 -0.72 15.38
CA GLN A 166 11.86 0.02 16.38
C GLN A 166 13.10 -0.75 16.81
N VAL A 167 12.99 -2.05 17.11
CA VAL A 167 14.14 -2.90 17.45
C VAL A 167 15.17 -2.90 16.32
N LEU A 168 14.75 -3.03 15.05
CA LEU A 168 15.68 -2.97 13.92
C LEU A 168 16.34 -1.60 13.74
N LYS A 169 15.61 -0.50 13.97
CA LYS A 169 16.19 0.85 14.01
C LYS A 169 17.22 1.00 15.12
N GLN A 170 17.01 0.34 16.27
CA GLN A 170 17.94 0.41 17.39
C GLN A 170 19.17 -0.48 17.20
N ILE A 171 19.00 -1.66 16.56
CA ILE A 171 20.14 -2.45 16.06
C ILE A 171 20.95 -1.60 15.09
N ARG A 172 20.28 -0.92 14.16
CA ARG A 172 20.87 0.02 13.21
C ARG A 172 21.71 1.09 13.93
N HIS A 173 21.12 1.81 14.89
CA HIS A 173 21.82 2.85 15.67
C HIS A 173 23.04 2.28 16.41
N LYS A 174 22.89 1.14 17.09
CA LYS A 174 24.03 0.48 17.75
C LYS A 174 25.17 0.18 16.77
N LEU A 175 24.86 -0.34 15.58
CA LEU A 175 25.87 -0.64 14.57
C LEU A 175 26.59 0.62 14.03
N SER A 176 25.90 1.76 13.96
CA SER A 176 26.48 3.06 13.58
C SER A 176 27.35 3.67 14.68
N ASP A 177 26.86 3.72 15.92
CA ASP A 177 27.54 4.32 17.09
C ASP A 177 28.88 3.64 17.40
N LEU A 178 29.03 2.40 16.96
CA LEU A 178 30.24 1.63 17.14
C LEU A 178 31.41 2.07 16.22
N HIS A 179 31.26 3.17 15.46
CA HIS A 179 32.29 3.97 14.77
C HIS A 179 33.65 3.25 14.56
N GLY A 180 33.70 2.24 13.69
CA GLY A 180 34.95 1.55 13.32
C GLY A 180 35.54 0.57 14.36
N VAL A 181 34.96 0.45 15.56
CA VAL A 181 35.34 -0.54 16.60
C VAL A 181 34.83 -1.96 16.27
N TRP A 182 33.75 -2.03 15.49
CA TRP A 182 33.35 -3.23 14.78
C TRP A 182 34.16 -3.35 13.49
N ASP A 183 35.42 -3.76 13.64
CA ASP A 183 36.19 -4.24 12.51
C ASP A 183 35.38 -5.34 11.80
N ALA A 184 35.47 -5.42 10.48
CA ALA A 184 34.75 -6.38 9.65
C ALA A 184 34.87 -7.80 10.22
N ASN A 185 35.99 -8.12 10.87
CA ASN A 185 36.21 -9.37 11.60
C ASN A 185 35.16 -9.70 12.68
N LYS A 186 34.67 -8.72 13.46
CA LYS A 186 33.61 -8.94 14.46
C LYS A 186 32.25 -9.18 13.80
N ILE A 187 31.92 -8.43 12.74
CA ILE A 187 30.70 -8.65 11.94
C ILE A 187 30.74 -10.03 11.30
N LEU A 188 31.90 -10.41 10.73
CA LEU A 188 32.11 -11.73 10.14
C LEU A 188 32.00 -12.84 11.19
N ASN A 189 32.56 -12.65 12.38
CA ASN A 189 32.47 -13.62 13.47
C ASN A 189 31.02 -13.76 13.95
N LEU A 190 30.30 -12.65 14.13
CA LEU A 190 28.87 -12.68 14.44
C LEU A 190 28.09 -13.39 13.34
N ALA A 191 28.33 -13.08 12.06
CA ALA A 191 27.67 -13.72 10.93
C ALA A 191 27.98 -15.23 10.85
N ARG A 192 29.21 -15.64 11.19
CA ARG A 192 29.63 -17.06 11.26
C ARG A 192 28.95 -17.78 12.43
N THR A 193 28.95 -17.20 13.62
CA THR A 193 28.30 -17.76 14.81
C THR A 193 26.80 -17.82 14.62
N ALA A 194 26.21 -16.79 14.03
CA ALA A 194 24.80 -16.74 13.72
C ALA A 194 24.39 -17.69 12.58
N LYS A 195 25.30 -18.28 11.79
CA LYS A 195 24.98 -19.09 10.60
C LYS A 195 24.01 -20.25 10.84
N GLN A 196 23.98 -20.79 12.06
CA GLN A 196 23.00 -21.82 12.44
C GLN A 196 21.59 -21.22 12.55
N ASN A 197 21.50 -20.01 13.12
CA ASN A 197 20.27 -19.29 13.46
C ASN A 197 19.81 -18.26 12.42
N LEU A 198 20.71 -17.88 11.49
CA LEU A 198 20.55 -16.95 10.38
C LEU A 198 20.74 -17.71 9.06
N LYS A 199 19.74 -17.64 8.18
CA LYS A 199 19.83 -18.13 6.80
C LYS A 199 19.73 -16.95 5.84
N THR A 200 20.70 -16.79 4.96
CA THR A 200 20.75 -15.65 4.03
C THR A 200 21.43 -16.06 2.73
N ASP A 201 21.10 -15.36 1.64
CA ASP A 201 21.82 -15.41 0.37
C ASP A 201 22.99 -14.39 0.30
N LEU A 202 23.18 -13.59 1.36
CA LEU A 202 24.29 -12.66 1.46
C LEU A 202 25.62 -13.40 1.64
N SER A 203 26.55 -13.15 0.73
CA SER A 203 27.95 -13.55 0.92
C SER A 203 28.61 -12.67 1.99
N LEU A 204 29.68 -13.16 2.61
CA LEU A 204 30.46 -12.37 3.58
C LEU A 204 30.99 -11.06 2.95
N ASN A 205 31.41 -11.10 1.69
CA ASN A 205 31.83 -9.91 0.95
C ASN A 205 30.68 -8.93 0.73
N THR A 206 29.47 -9.44 0.47
CA THR A 206 28.26 -8.60 0.35
C THR A 206 27.93 -7.95 1.68
N ILE A 207 28.02 -8.68 2.80
CA ILE A 207 27.80 -8.12 4.14
C ILE A 207 28.80 -6.99 4.43
N GLN A 208 30.08 -7.17 4.11
CA GLN A 208 31.10 -6.13 4.27
C GLN A 208 30.80 -4.89 3.42
N ARG A 209 30.40 -5.08 2.16
CA ARG A 209 30.02 -3.97 1.27
C ARG A 209 28.79 -3.23 1.78
N LEU A 210 27.76 -3.96 2.20
CA LEU A 210 26.56 -3.39 2.80
C LEU A 210 26.89 -2.61 4.06
N TYR A 211 27.77 -3.12 4.95
CA TYR A 211 28.22 -2.39 6.12
C TYR A 211 28.91 -1.08 5.76
N LYS A 212 29.81 -1.09 4.75
CA LYS A 212 30.49 0.12 4.29
C LYS A 212 29.50 1.15 3.73
N VAL A 213 28.60 0.72 2.85
CA VAL A 213 27.54 1.57 2.29
C VAL A 213 26.67 2.13 3.42
N TYR A 214 26.28 1.28 4.35
CA TYR A 214 25.45 1.62 5.50
C TYR A 214 26.14 2.62 6.46
N SER A 215 27.45 2.49 6.70
CA SER A 215 28.23 3.43 7.52
C SER A 215 28.34 4.83 6.91
N GLN A 216 27.94 5.00 5.65
CA GLN A 216 27.93 6.28 4.93
C GLN A 216 26.53 6.89 4.86
N MET A 217 25.52 6.24 5.46
CA MET A 217 24.12 6.69 5.47
C MET A 217 23.77 7.46 6.75
N ASP A 218 24.75 8.07 7.39
CA ASP A 218 24.52 9.01 8.47
C ASP A 218 23.72 10.20 7.91
N GLY A 219 22.55 10.45 8.50
CA GLY A 219 21.61 11.47 8.03
C GLY A 219 20.47 10.97 7.14
N TYR A 220 20.49 9.71 6.68
CA TYR A 220 19.35 9.16 5.92
C TYR A 220 18.08 9.09 6.77
N ASP A 221 16.97 9.56 6.20
CA ASP A 221 15.65 9.49 6.82
C ASP A 221 15.22 8.05 7.06
N THR A 222 14.47 7.80 8.13
CA THR A 222 14.10 6.43 8.54
C THR A 222 12.60 6.23 8.63
N ASN A 223 12.03 5.73 7.55
CA ASN A 223 10.59 5.59 7.40
C ASN A 223 10.11 4.21 7.88
N SER A 224 8.90 4.20 8.43
CA SER A 224 8.24 3.01 8.97
C SER A 224 6.86 2.90 8.38
N PHE A 225 6.59 1.82 7.66
CA PHE A 225 5.28 1.54 7.09
C PHE A 225 4.86 0.13 7.42
N VAL A 226 3.62 -0.01 7.86
CA VAL A 226 3.01 -1.30 8.15
C VAL A 226 1.79 -1.42 7.26
N ILE A 227 1.85 -2.33 6.29
CA ILE A 227 0.75 -2.53 5.35
C ILE A 227 -0.49 -2.93 6.16
N GLY A 228 -1.60 -2.25 5.90
CA GLY A 228 -2.87 -2.56 6.54
C GLY A 228 -3.15 -1.83 7.85
N ARG A 229 -2.21 -1.01 8.36
CA ARG A 229 -2.45 -0.16 9.53
C ARG A 229 -3.52 0.89 9.19
N ASN A 230 -4.36 1.23 10.17
CA ASN A 230 -5.55 2.11 10.07
C ASN A 230 -6.68 1.53 9.21
N PRO A 231 -7.70 0.88 9.81
CA PRO A 231 -8.76 0.18 9.07
C PRO A 231 -9.47 1.02 7.99
N ASP A 232 -9.68 2.32 8.24
CA ASP A 232 -10.41 3.22 7.33
C ASP A 232 -9.58 3.67 6.12
N GLN A 233 -8.26 3.69 6.27
CA GLN A 233 -7.30 4.09 5.23
C GLN A 233 -6.43 2.92 4.75
N SER A 234 -6.72 1.72 5.22
CA SER A 234 -5.92 0.53 4.96
C SER A 234 -6.22 -0.02 3.57
N ALA A 235 -5.16 -0.35 2.83
CA ALA A 235 -5.24 -1.13 1.59
C ALA A 235 -5.69 -2.58 1.80
N LEU A 236 -5.80 -3.01 3.06
CA LEU A 236 -6.28 -4.33 3.46
C LEU A 236 -7.63 -4.21 4.19
N LYS A 237 -8.45 -5.25 4.07
CA LYS A 237 -9.65 -5.49 4.88
C LYS A 237 -9.57 -6.85 5.56
N GLN A 238 -10.28 -7.00 6.68
CA GLN A 238 -10.39 -8.29 7.35
C GLN A 238 -11.40 -9.18 6.63
N ASP A 239 -11.08 -10.47 6.51
CA ASP A 239 -12.00 -11.51 6.04
C ASP A 239 -11.80 -12.78 6.89
N LYS A 240 -12.63 -13.81 6.67
CA LYS A 240 -12.53 -15.11 7.33
C LYS A 240 -12.47 -16.22 6.30
N ARG A 241 -11.42 -17.04 6.37
CA ARG A 241 -11.22 -18.21 5.50
C ARG A 241 -11.18 -19.48 6.33
N THR A 242 -11.55 -20.60 5.73
CA THR A 242 -11.47 -21.91 6.36
C THR A 242 -10.20 -22.61 5.90
N PHE A 243 -9.33 -22.98 6.84
CA PHE A 243 -8.12 -23.75 6.59
C PHE A 243 -8.18 -25.04 7.42
N GLY A 244 -8.10 -26.20 6.76
CA GLY A 244 -8.10 -27.49 7.48
C GLY A 244 -9.34 -27.75 8.34
N GLY A 245 -10.50 -27.19 7.97
CA GLY A 245 -11.76 -27.31 8.72
C GLY A 245 -11.97 -26.25 9.80
N GLU A 246 -10.97 -25.43 10.09
CA GLU A 246 -11.08 -24.33 11.07
C GLU A 246 -11.20 -22.97 10.39
N ARG A 247 -12.11 -22.12 10.90
CA ARG A 247 -12.31 -20.76 10.40
C ARG A 247 -11.32 -19.82 11.08
N GLY A 248 -10.48 -19.16 10.30
CA GLY A 248 -9.48 -18.20 10.76
C GLY A 248 -9.66 -16.82 10.13
N PHE A 249 -9.25 -15.78 10.86
CA PHE A 249 -9.13 -14.43 10.30
C PHE A 249 -7.98 -14.34 9.32
N VAL A 250 -8.19 -13.60 8.24
CA VAL A 250 -7.18 -13.25 7.24
C VAL A 250 -7.29 -11.77 6.91
N LEU A 251 -6.23 -11.22 6.34
CA LEU A 251 -6.27 -9.91 5.69
C LEU A 251 -6.26 -10.12 4.18
N VAL A 252 -7.10 -9.39 3.45
CA VAL A 252 -7.17 -9.42 1.99
C VAL A 252 -7.06 -8.01 1.45
N PRO A 253 -6.52 -7.78 0.23
CA PRO A 253 -6.53 -6.44 -0.35
C PRO A 253 -7.97 -5.91 -0.51
N ARG A 254 -8.14 -4.61 -0.28
CA ARG A 254 -9.45 -3.96 -0.34
C ARG A 254 -10.03 -4.03 -1.75
N ALA A 255 -9.16 -3.87 -2.74
CA ALA A 255 -9.42 -3.93 -4.18
C ALA A 255 -9.69 -5.35 -4.72
N GLY A 256 -9.77 -6.38 -3.88
CA GLY A 256 -9.98 -7.77 -4.29
C GLY A 256 -8.81 -8.68 -3.95
N GLU A 257 -9.04 -10.00 -3.99
CA GLU A 257 -7.95 -10.97 -3.80
C GLU A 257 -6.91 -10.81 -4.91
N GLU A 258 -5.63 -10.96 -4.56
CA GLU A 258 -4.48 -10.77 -5.49
C GLU A 258 -4.37 -9.37 -6.13
N ASN A 259 -5.25 -8.41 -5.77
CA ASN A 259 -5.19 -7.04 -6.25
C ASN A 259 -4.34 -6.16 -5.31
N TYR A 260 -3.03 -6.22 -5.47
CA TYR A 260 -2.06 -5.52 -4.62
C TYR A 260 -1.79 -4.07 -5.02
N TRP A 261 -2.49 -3.55 -6.01
CA TRP A 261 -2.23 -2.23 -6.60
C TRP A 261 -2.25 -1.09 -5.58
N GLU A 262 -3.24 -1.07 -4.67
CA GLU A 262 -3.30 -0.06 -3.62
C GLU A 262 -2.12 -0.15 -2.64
N ILE A 263 -1.59 -1.36 -2.42
CA ILE A 263 -0.40 -1.56 -1.59
C ILE A 263 0.83 -0.97 -2.28
N HIS A 264 1.00 -1.24 -3.58
CA HIS A 264 2.10 -0.70 -4.38
C HIS A 264 2.09 0.83 -4.34
N GLU A 265 0.92 1.44 -4.54
CA GLU A 265 0.74 2.90 -4.51
C GLU A 265 1.17 3.51 -3.18
N LYS A 266 0.74 2.92 -2.06
CA LYS A 266 1.08 3.42 -0.73
C LYS A 266 2.58 3.26 -0.43
N ILE A 267 3.21 2.20 -0.93
CA ILE A 267 4.66 2.01 -0.80
C ILE A 267 5.42 3.06 -1.62
N GLN A 268 4.99 3.31 -2.86
CA GLN A 268 5.62 4.31 -3.74
C GLN A 268 5.51 5.75 -3.21
N HIS A 269 4.48 6.06 -2.42
CA HIS A 269 4.22 7.39 -1.85
C HIS A 269 4.39 7.43 -0.33
N MET A 270 5.22 6.54 0.24
CA MET A 270 5.34 6.39 1.69
C MET A 270 5.88 7.65 2.38
N ASP A 271 6.74 8.40 1.70
CA ASP A 271 7.28 9.71 2.12
C ASP A 271 6.21 10.82 2.13
N ALA A 272 5.19 10.70 1.29
CA ALA A 272 4.10 11.66 1.12
C ALA A 272 2.71 11.08 1.45
N LEU A 273 2.64 10.10 2.36
CA LEU A 273 1.42 9.30 2.59
C LEU A 273 0.21 10.17 2.97
N ASN A 274 0.40 11.21 3.79
CA ASN A 274 -0.68 12.14 4.16
C ASN A 274 -1.25 12.90 2.94
N ALA A 275 -0.40 13.28 1.99
CA ALA A 275 -0.86 13.94 0.77
C ALA A 275 -1.60 12.95 -0.14
N TYR A 276 -1.09 11.72 -0.25
CA TYR A 276 -1.76 10.62 -0.93
C TYR A 276 -3.15 10.32 -0.34
N GLU A 277 -3.29 10.17 0.98
CA GLU A 277 -4.58 9.90 1.63
C GLU A 277 -5.59 11.05 1.46
N ARG A 278 -5.12 12.31 1.46
CA ARG A 278 -5.97 13.47 1.18
C ARG A 278 -6.53 13.43 -0.25
N ARG A 279 -5.68 13.14 -1.24
CA ARG A 279 -6.11 13.00 -2.65
C ARG A 279 -7.12 11.86 -2.79
N ARG A 280 -6.83 10.69 -2.21
CA ARG A 280 -7.74 9.53 -2.19
C ARG A 280 -9.10 9.87 -1.58
N SER A 281 -9.12 10.59 -0.46
CA SER A 281 -10.35 11.04 0.19
C SER A 281 -11.15 12.00 -0.71
N GLY A 282 -10.45 12.87 -1.45
CA GLY A 282 -11.05 13.73 -2.48
C GLY A 282 -11.74 12.93 -3.59
N VAL A 283 -11.09 11.90 -4.13
CA VAL A 283 -11.69 10.99 -5.14
C VAL A 283 -12.95 10.33 -4.60
N LYS A 284 -12.89 9.76 -3.39
CA LYS A 284 -14.03 9.09 -2.76
C LYS A 284 -15.23 10.04 -2.54
N ASN A 285 -14.97 11.29 -2.19
CA ASN A 285 -16.01 12.29 -1.95
C ASN A 285 -16.71 12.77 -3.25
N GLU A 286 -16.02 12.68 -4.39
CA GLU A 286 -16.59 13.08 -5.68
C GLU A 286 -17.61 12.07 -6.21
N GLN A 287 -17.58 10.81 -5.73
CA GLN A 287 -18.49 9.73 -6.15
C GLN A 287 -18.62 9.66 -7.68
N ALA A 288 -17.50 9.79 -8.38
CA ALA A 288 -17.50 9.86 -9.83
C ALA A 288 -18.03 8.55 -10.43
N THR A 289 -19.00 8.65 -11.33
CA THR A 289 -19.38 7.54 -12.20
C THR A 289 -18.35 7.42 -13.31
N VAL A 290 -17.86 6.20 -13.56
CA VAL A 290 -16.85 5.89 -14.58
C VAL A 290 -17.40 4.78 -15.49
N SER A 291 -17.70 5.09 -16.74
CA SER A 291 -18.02 4.07 -17.75
C SER A 291 -16.72 3.46 -18.28
N MET A 292 -16.55 2.15 -18.12
CA MET A 292 -15.36 1.39 -18.46
C MET A 292 -15.58 0.54 -19.71
N TYR A 293 -14.76 0.73 -20.75
CA TYR A 293 -14.65 -0.21 -21.88
C TYR A 293 -13.24 -0.78 -21.86
N SER A 294 -13.13 -2.10 -21.83
CA SER A 294 -11.88 -2.81 -21.61
C SER A 294 -11.67 -3.82 -22.73
N SER A 295 -10.47 -3.85 -23.32
CA SER A 295 -10.02 -4.97 -24.15
C SER A 295 -9.18 -5.98 -23.36
N LEU A 296 -9.11 -5.84 -22.04
CA LEU A 296 -8.40 -6.77 -21.15
C LEU A 296 -9.16 -8.10 -21.06
N SER A 297 -8.50 -9.13 -20.54
CA SER A 297 -9.21 -10.36 -20.14
C SER A 297 -10.29 -10.06 -19.09
N GLU A 298 -11.25 -10.98 -18.96
CA GLU A 298 -12.33 -10.89 -17.95
C GLU A 298 -11.76 -10.66 -16.54
N ASP A 299 -10.81 -11.48 -16.09
CA ASP A 299 -10.16 -11.36 -14.77
C ASP A 299 -9.53 -9.97 -14.51
N ASP A 300 -8.80 -9.44 -15.50
CA ASP A 300 -8.14 -8.14 -15.39
C ASP A 300 -9.16 -6.99 -15.41
N THR A 301 -10.25 -7.15 -16.15
CA THR A 301 -11.38 -6.21 -16.17
C THR A 301 -12.06 -6.16 -14.80
N GLU A 302 -12.31 -7.32 -14.18
CA GLU A 302 -12.86 -7.41 -12.82
C GLU A 302 -11.92 -6.82 -11.76
N LYS A 303 -10.61 -7.08 -11.86
CA LYS A 303 -9.59 -6.46 -10.98
C LYS A 303 -9.56 -4.94 -11.12
N LEU A 304 -9.70 -4.43 -12.34
CA LEU A 304 -9.73 -2.99 -12.59
C LEU A 304 -10.99 -2.34 -12.01
N GLN A 305 -12.14 -2.99 -12.18
CA GLN A 305 -13.40 -2.53 -11.59
C GLN A 305 -13.30 -2.49 -10.07
N SER A 306 -12.85 -3.59 -9.46
CA SER A 306 -12.67 -3.71 -8.01
C SER A 306 -11.67 -2.69 -7.45
N LEU A 307 -10.64 -2.34 -8.24
CA LEU A 307 -9.71 -1.27 -7.92
C LEU A 307 -10.45 0.07 -7.84
N PHE A 308 -11.19 0.46 -8.87
CA PHE A 308 -11.90 1.73 -8.88
C PHE A 308 -12.97 1.83 -7.78
N ASP A 309 -13.71 0.74 -7.55
CA ASP A 309 -14.67 0.64 -6.45
C ASP A 309 -13.98 0.86 -5.09
N SER A 310 -12.75 0.35 -4.91
CA SER A 310 -11.98 0.56 -3.67
C SER A 310 -11.60 2.03 -3.42
N TYR A 311 -11.56 2.86 -4.46
CA TYR A 311 -11.35 4.31 -4.39
C TYR A 311 -12.67 5.10 -4.27
N GLY A 312 -13.82 4.42 -4.30
CA GLY A 312 -15.15 5.05 -4.20
C GLY A 312 -15.66 5.64 -5.52
N MET A 313 -15.14 5.17 -6.65
CA MET A 313 -15.70 5.48 -7.98
C MET A 313 -16.81 4.46 -8.31
N ASN A 314 -17.90 4.92 -8.92
CA ASN A 314 -18.98 4.05 -9.37
C ASN A 314 -18.69 3.58 -10.79
N VAL A 315 -18.22 2.35 -10.97
CA VAL A 315 -17.85 1.86 -12.31
C VAL A 315 -19.00 1.13 -12.98
N THR A 316 -19.28 1.48 -14.23
CA THR A 316 -20.19 0.72 -15.11
C THR A 316 -19.37 0.11 -16.24
N LEU A 317 -19.37 -1.22 -16.34
CA LEU A 317 -18.79 -1.93 -17.48
C LEU A 317 -19.71 -1.78 -18.68
N GLU A 318 -19.17 -1.30 -19.79
CA GLU A 318 -19.86 -1.16 -21.06
C GLU A 318 -19.31 -2.19 -22.05
N GLY A 319 -20.20 -2.84 -22.82
CA GLY A 319 -19.86 -4.01 -23.62
C GLY A 319 -18.94 -3.73 -24.81
N ASP A 320 -19.36 -2.83 -25.71
CA ASP A 320 -18.64 -2.57 -26.96
C ASP A 320 -17.95 -1.20 -26.93
N VAL A 321 -16.64 -1.17 -27.18
CA VAL A 321 -15.88 0.07 -27.35
C VAL A 321 -16.55 0.91 -28.46
N PRO A 322 -16.91 2.18 -28.22
CA PRO A 322 -17.55 3.02 -29.22
C PRO A 322 -16.74 3.04 -30.52
N SER A 323 -17.38 2.76 -31.66
CA SER A 323 -16.73 2.67 -32.98
C SER A 323 -15.94 3.93 -33.38
N ARG A 324 -16.27 5.08 -32.79
CA ARG A 324 -15.53 6.35 -32.92
C ARG A 324 -14.10 6.34 -32.35
N LEU A 325 -13.76 5.36 -31.51
CA LEU A 325 -12.47 5.27 -30.81
C LEU A 325 -11.47 4.37 -31.55
N ASN A 326 -11.78 3.97 -32.79
CA ASN A 326 -10.98 3.15 -33.73
C ASN A 326 -9.46 3.06 -33.45
N THR A 327 -9.03 2.09 -32.63
CA THR A 327 -7.61 1.89 -32.32
C THR A 327 -7.30 0.39 -32.06
N ASN A 328 -6.08 -0.05 -32.39
CA ASN A 328 -5.64 -1.46 -32.45
C ASN A 328 -4.84 -1.98 -31.23
N GLU A 329 -4.83 -1.26 -30.11
CA GLU A 329 -4.04 -1.58 -28.90
C GLU A 329 -4.95 -2.05 -27.75
N ASN A 330 -4.38 -2.26 -26.56
CA ASN A 330 -5.15 -2.59 -25.36
C ASN A 330 -5.64 -1.31 -24.70
N TYR A 331 -6.92 -1.22 -24.35
CA TYR A 331 -7.50 0.02 -23.83
C TYR A 331 -8.36 -0.20 -22.60
N LEU A 332 -8.27 0.76 -21.69
CA LEU A 332 -9.37 1.15 -20.84
C LEU A 332 -9.85 2.52 -21.31
N TYR A 333 -11.14 2.62 -21.62
CA TYR A 333 -11.86 3.88 -21.71
C TYR A 333 -12.63 4.09 -20.42
N ALA A 334 -12.35 5.17 -19.71
CA ALA A 334 -13.15 5.66 -18.59
C ALA A 334 -13.85 6.94 -19.04
N ALA A 335 -15.17 7.08 -18.87
CA ALA A 335 -15.89 8.35 -19.02
C ALA A 335 -16.61 8.75 -17.74
N SER A 336 -16.43 10.00 -17.31
CA SER A 336 -17.25 10.57 -16.24
C SER A 336 -18.57 11.08 -16.78
N GLN A 337 -19.68 10.63 -16.20
CA GLN A 337 -21.03 11.09 -16.57
C GLN A 337 -21.56 12.22 -15.67
N ASN A 338 -20.76 12.71 -14.71
CA ASN A 338 -21.25 13.67 -13.73
C ASN A 338 -21.36 15.10 -14.29
N THR A 339 -22.45 15.78 -13.92
CA THR A 339 -22.66 17.22 -14.14
C THR A 339 -21.87 18.09 -13.15
N ASN A 340 -21.40 17.51 -12.05
CA ASN A 340 -20.54 18.15 -11.05
C ASN A 340 -19.05 17.93 -11.38
N PRO A 341 -18.18 18.93 -11.18
CA PRO A 341 -16.74 18.79 -11.42
C PRO A 341 -16.11 17.67 -10.58
N VAL A 342 -15.29 16.82 -11.20
CA VAL A 342 -14.55 15.71 -10.55
C VAL A 342 -13.01 15.90 -10.61
N PRO A 343 -12.47 17.02 -10.10
CA PRO A 343 -11.05 17.37 -10.28
C PRO A 343 -10.07 16.38 -9.65
N ASN A 344 -10.37 15.79 -8.49
CA ASN A 344 -9.50 14.83 -7.82
C ASN A 344 -9.48 13.50 -8.58
N THR A 345 -10.65 13.02 -9.00
CA THR A 345 -10.79 11.82 -9.85
C THR A 345 -10.02 12.01 -11.15
N ARG A 346 -10.17 13.18 -11.80
CA ARG A 346 -9.42 13.52 -13.02
C ARG A 346 -7.92 13.53 -12.78
N ALA A 347 -7.45 14.13 -11.69
CA ALA A 347 -6.04 14.20 -11.35
C ALA A 347 -5.46 12.81 -11.08
N TYR A 348 -6.16 12.00 -10.28
CA TYR A 348 -5.80 10.61 -9.99
C TYR A 348 -5.66 9.79 -11.27
N LEU A 349 -6.67 9.85 -12.14
CA LEU A 349 -6.70 9.15 -13.41
C LEU A 349 -5.59 9.62 -14.36
N LYS A 350 -5.28 10.93 -14.38
CA LYS A 350 -4.17 11.54 -15.15
C LYS A 350 -2.79 11.07 -14.71
N GLU A 351 -2.52 11.20 -13.42
CA GLU A 351 -1.25 10.79 -12.81
C GLU A 351 -1.01 9.29 -13.01
N ARG A 352 -2.09 8.49 -12.95
CA ARG A 352 -1.97 7.04 -12.87
C ARG A 352 -1.83 6.32 -14.20
N PHE A 353 -2.51 6.80 -15.24
CA PHE A 353 -2.68 6.04 -16.47
C PHE A 353 -1.96 6.63 -17.69
N ASP A 354 -1.09 7.62 -17.47
CA ASP A 354 -0.29 8.26 -18.53
C ASP A 354 -1.15 8.62 -19.75
N ILE A 355 -2.24 9.37 -19.48
CA ILE A 355 -3.29 9.65 -20.46
C ILE A 355 -2.71 10.41 -21.65
N SER A 356 -2.80 9.78 -22.83
CA SER A 356 -2.25 10.34 -24.06
C SER A 356 -3.15 11.39 -24.73
N SER A 357 -4.47 11.40 -24.46
CA SER A 357 -5.39 12.45 -24.94
C SER A 357 -6.68 12.56 -24.13
N VAL A 358 -7.24 13.77 -24.03
CA VAL A 358 -8.59 14.04 -23.49
C VAL A 358 -9.45 14.49 -24.66
N LEU A 359 -10.45 13.69 -25.05
CA LEU A 359 -11.46 14.12 -26.02
C LEU A 359 -12.55 14.92 -25.29
N GLN A 360 -12.55 16.25 -25.42
CA GLN A 360 -13.65 17.09 -24.97
C GLN A 360 -14.77 17.12 -26.03
N LYS A 361 -15.98 16.74 -25.66
CA LYS A 361 -17.18 17.08 -26.43
C LYS A 361 -17.50 18.56 -26.19
N ARG A 362 -17.40 19.41 -27.23
CA ARG A 362 -18.18 20.66 -27.27
C ARG A 362 -19.53 20.30 -27.87
N GLU A 363 -20.63 20.53 -27.15
CA GLU A 363 -21.96 20.35 -27.73
C GLU A 363 -22.15 21.31 -28.91
N LYS A 364 -22.63 20.76 -30.04
CA LYS A 364 -23.07 21.54 -31.20
C LYS A 364 -24.38 22.25 -30.83
N GLU A 365 -24.38 23.58 -30.82
CA GLU A 365 -25.60 24.35 -31.06
C GLU A 365 -26.06 24.05 -32.50
N GLN A 366 -27.25 23.46 -32.66
CA GLN A 366 -28.12 23.68 -33.81
C GLN A 366 -29.49 23.02 -33.61
N SER A 367 -30.50 23.87 -33.47
CA SER A 367 -31.89 23.57 -33.83
C SER A 367 -32.45 24.81 -34.52
N GLU A 368 -32.01 25.04 -35.76
CA GLU A 368 -32.85 25.67 -36.76
C GLU A 368 -34.01 24.69 -37.07
N ASN A 369 -35.23 25.07 -36.71
CA ASN A 369 -36.34 25.22 -37.65
C ASN A 369 -37.69 25.27 -36.93
N GLY A 370 -38.49 26.24 -37.34
CA GLY A 370 -39.95 26.13 -37.32
C GLY A 370 -40.67 27.29 -36.63
N ASP A 371 -40.78 28.43 -37.31
CA ASP A 371 -42.13 28.99 -37.49
C ASP A 371 -42.22 29.88 -38.75
N SER A 372 -43.37 29.79 -39.38
CA SER A 372 -43.69 30.22 -40.72
C SER A 372 -44.59 31.48 -40.74
N GLY A 373 -44.04 32.59 -41.24
CA GLY A 373 -44.70 33.67 -42.01
C GLY A 373 -45.61 34.70 -41.28
N PRO A 374 -46.07 35.77 -41.96
CA PRO A 374 -45.44 36.54 -43.05
C PRO A 374 -45.45 38.09 -42.82
N GLU A 375 -44.57 38.76 -43.57
CA GLU A 375 -44.64 40.11 -44.19
C GLU A 375 -44.98 41.44 -43.46
N LEU A 376 -44.23 42.47 -43.95
CA LEU A 376 -44.49 43.91 -44.08
C LEU A 376 -44.14 44.89 -42.95
N GLY A 377 -43.27 45.86 -43.29
CA GLY A 377 -43.22 47.16 -42.58
C GLY A 377 -41.86 47.84 -42.49
N THR A 378 -41.43 48.50 -43.57
CA THR A 378 -40.35 49.49 -43.64
C THR A 378 -40.52 50.69 -42.67
N LEU A 379 -39.37 51.28 -42.27
CA LEU A 379 -39.09 52.70 -41.95
C LEU A 379 -38.73 53.09 -40.49
N GLU A 380 -37.53 53.68 -40.43
CA GLU A 380 -37.16 54.93 -39.74
C GLU A 380 -36.48 54.95 -38.36
N ARG A 381 -35.29 55.56 -38.40
CA ARG A 381 -34.55 56.19 -37.31
C ARG A 381 -35.39 57.26 -36.62
N ARG A 382 -35.29 57.36 -35.29
CA ARG A 382 -35.03 58.63 -34.60
C ARG A 382 -34.56 58.42 -33.16
N GLN A 383 -33.43 59.04 -32.85
CA GLN A 383 -33.05 59.43 -31.49
C GLN A 383 -34.08 60.43 -30.96
N GLN A 384 -34.48 60.31 -29.69
CA GLN A 384 -34.59 61.47 -28.81
C GLN A 384 -34.61 61.05 -27.34
N ASN A 385 -34.03 61.94 -26.56
CA ASN A 385 -33.62 61.83 -25.17
C ASN A 385 -34.50 62.82 -24.41
N THR A 386 -35.27 62.40 -23.41
CA THR A 386 -35.84 63.29 -22.38
C THR A 386 -36.18 62.53 -21.11
N ARG A 387 -35.66 63.05 -19.99
CA ARG A 387 -35.96 62.69 -18.59
C ARG A 387 -37.38 63.13 -18.20
N SER A 388 -38.10 62.34 -17.39
CA SER A 388 -38.51 62.70 -16.01
C SER A 388 -39.65 61.82 -15.43
N VAL A 389 -39.38 61.25 -14.25
CA VAL A 389 -40.25 61.14 -13.04
C VAL A 389 -41.34 60.03 -12.93
N SER A 390 -41.07 59.15 -11.96
CA SER A 390 -41.92 58.38 -11.02
C SER A 390 -43.22 57.69 -11.47
N SER A 391 -43.24 56.36 -11.33
CA SER A 391 -44.29 55.63 -10.58
C SER A 391 -43.85 54.19 -10.33
N GLU A 392 -43.93 53.75 -9.07
CA GLU A 392 -43.75 52.36 -8.66
C GLU A 392 -44.73 51.43 -9.39
N SER A 393 -44.20 50.33 -9.94
CA SER A 393 -45.00 49.15 -10.23
C SER A 393 -44.11 47.91 -10.17
N THR A 394 -44.49 47.03 -9.25
CA THR A 394 -43.93 45.73 -8.91
C THR A 394 -43.66 44.85 -10.13
N ARG A 395 -42.41 44.42 -10.35
CA ARG A 395 -42.08 43.25 -11.18
C ARG A 395 -41.02 42.38 -10.51
N THR A 396 -41.34 41.09 -10.57
CA THR A 396 -40.66 39.91 -10.06
C THR A 396 -39.16 39.85 -10.33
N PRO A 397 -38.36 39.23 -9.43
CA PRO A 397 -36.93 39.05 -9.66
C PRO A 397 -36.69 38.12 -10.85
N ARG A 398 -35.87 38.59 -11.80
CA ARG A 398 -35.27 37.76 -12.85
C ARG A 398 -34.55 36.59 -12.21
N VAL A 399 -34.97 35.37 -12.55
CA VAL A 399 -34.21 34.15 -12.34
C VAL A 399 -32.85 34.31 -13.06
N PRO A 400 -31.71 34.11 -12.39
CA PRO A 400 -30.41 34.08 -13.07
C PRO A 400 -30.43 32.99 -14.14
N SER A 401 -29.99 33.32 -15.35
CA SER A 401 -29.76 32.37 -16.42
C SER A 401 -28.94 31.19 -15.88
N ALA A 402 -29.53 29.99 -15.91
CA ALA A 402 -28.83 28.75 -15.64
C ALA A 402 -27.56 28.72 -16.49
N HIS A 403 -26.40 28.77 -15.83
CA HIS A 403 -25.15 28.43 -16.49
C HIS A 403 -25.31 27.03 -17.05
N ALA A 404 -25.09 26.87 -18.35
CA ALA A 404 -25.05 25.57 -19.00
C ALA A 404 -24.04 24.69 -18.24
N GLN A 405 -24.56 23.74 -17.47
CA GLN A 405 -23.75 22.68 -16.86
C GLN A 405 -23.43 21.69 -17.97
N GLY A 406 -22.32 21.93 -18.68
CA GLY A 406 -21.80 20.96 -19.63
C GLY A 406 -21.37 19.70 -18.89
N THR A 407 -21.82 18.54 -19.38
CA THR A 407 -21.27 17.24 -19.00
C THR A 407 -19.82 17.17 -19.48
N GLU A 408 -18.86 17.17 -18.56
CA GLU A 408 -17.45 16.95 -18.91
C GLU A 408 -17.20 15.45 -19.11
N GLU A 409 -17.16 15.02 -20.37
CA GLU A 409 -16.71 13.68 -20.74
C GLU A 409 -15.17 13.62 -20.62
N ILE A 410 -14.66 13.04 -19.53
CA ILE A 410 -13.22 12.77 -19.39
C ILE A 410 -12.96 11.41 -20.01
N ILE A 411 -12.30 11.36 -21.15
CA ILE A 411 -11.92 10.12 -21.82
C ILE A 411 -10.48 9.78 -21.47
N LEU A 412 -10.26 8.56 -20.97
CA LEU A 412 -8.93 8.03 -20.68
C LEU A 412 -8.53 6.96 -21.67
N TYR A 413 -7.24 6.88 -21.95
CA TYR A 413 -6.63 5.79 -22.70
C TYR A 413 -5.54 5.18 -21.82
N ILE A 414 -5.72 3.93 -21.39
CA ILE A 414 -4.62 3.18 -20.79
C ILE A 414 -3.96 2.36 -21.90
N ASN A 415 -2.73 2.72 -22.30
CA ASN A 415 -2.00 2.02 -23.38
C ASN A 415 -1.35 0.68 -22.96
N ARG A 416 -1.47 0.28 -21.69
CA ARG A 416 -0.86 -0.94 -21.13
C ARG A 416 -1.76 -1.57 -20.08
N ASN A 417 -1.87 -2.90 -20.10
CA ASN A 417 -2.56 -3.62 -19.05
C ASN A 417 -1.89 -3.33 -17.69
N PRO A 418 -2.57 -2.69 -16.73
CA PRO A 418 -1.98 -2.34 -15.44
C PRO A 418 -1.55 -3.60 -14.66
N PHE A 419 -2.19 -4.75 -14.87
CA PHE A 419 -1.89 -5.98 -14.15
C PHE A 419 -0.79 -6.83 -14.80
N GLN A 420 -0.33 -6.48 -16.00
CA GLN A 420 0.80 -7.14 -16.65
C GLN A 420 2.14 -6.54 -16.20
N ARG A 421 3.09 -7.41 -15.83
CA ARG A 421 4.43 -7.06 -15.37
C ARG A 421 5.34 -6.54 -16.47
#